data_AF-A0A9D7X4I4-F1
#
_entry.id   AF-A0A9D7X4I4-F1
#
_cell.length_a   1.000
_cell.length_b   1.000
_cell.length_c   1.000
_cell.angle_alpha   90.00
_cell.angle_beta   90.00
_cell.angle_gamma   90.00
#
_symmetry.space_group_name_H-M   'P 1'
#
loop_
_entity.id
_entity.type
_entity.pdbx_description
1 polymer ?
#
loop_
_entity_poly.entity_id
_entity_poly.type
_entity_poly.pdbx_seq_one_letter_code
_entity_poly.pdbx_strand_id
1 'polypeptide(L)' 'KEKTKFENQIVPADTVILAKLVPNQELKYGALKKSDISMIGDCVWVRRGIDAIQDGYRLGMRF' A
#
# COMPACT_ATOMS: atom_id res chain seq x y z
N LYS A 1 -10.85 -0.31 -25.17
CA LYS A 1 -9.64 -0.96 -24.62
C LYS A 1 -9.73 -2.44 -24.96
N GLU A 2 -8.99 -2.90 -25.97
CA GLU A 2 -8.88 -4.33 -26.27
C GLU A 2 -8.35 -5.06 -25.03
N LYS A 3 -9.02 -6.14 -24.64
CA LYS A 3 -8.53 -7.04 -23.59
C LYS A 3 -7.44 -7.89 -24.21
N THR A 4 -6.20 -7.66 -23.81
CA THR A 4 -5.07 -8.54 -24.15
C THR A 4 -5.43 -9.96 -23.72
N LYS A 5 -5.51 -10.90 -24.67
CA LYS A 5 -5.64 -12.32 -24.34
C LYS A 5 -4.31 -12.78 -23.75
N PHE A 6 -4.34 -13.22 -22.51
CA PHE A 6 -3.19 -13.86 -21.88
C PHE A 6 -3.17 -15.31 -22.34
N GLU A 7 -2.21 -15.65 -23.19
CA GLU A 7 -1.92 -17.02 -23.56
C GLU A 7 -0.91 -17.60 -22.57
N ASN A 8 -0.97 -18.92 -22.34
CA ASN A 8 0.04 -19.60 -21.53
C ASN A 8 1.37 -19.54 -22.28
N GLN A 9 2.32 -18.78 -21.73
CA GLN A 9 3.64 -18.61 -22.30
C GLN A 9 4.70 -19.01 -21.27
N ILE A 10 5.75 -19.69 -21.74
CA ILE A 10 6.90 -20.06 -20.92
C ILE A 10 7.97 -18.98 -21.15
N VAL A 11 8.39 -18.33 -20.06
CA VAL A 11 9.48 -17.35 -20.08
C VAL A 11 10.67 -17.95 -19.32
N PRO A 12 11.80 -18.28 -19.98
CA PRO A 12 12.99 -18.77 -19.29
C PRO A 12 13.60 -17.65 -18.46
N ALA A 13 13.92 -17.93 -17.19
CA ALA A 13 14.57 -17.00 -16.29
C ALA A 13 15.40 -17.75 -15.26
N ASP A 14 16.63 -17.28 -15.00
CA ASP A 14 17.48 -17.82 -13.92
C ASP A 14 16.98 -17.41 -12.53
N THR A 15 16.36 -16.23 -12.44
CA THR A 15 15.78 -15.68 -11.21
C THR A 15 14.58 -14.80 -11.53
N VAL A 16 13.53 -14.93 -10.73
CA VAL A 16 12.30 -14.13 -10.84
C VAL A 16 12.12 -13.31 -9.57
N ILE A 17 12.03 -11.98 -9.72
CA ILE A 17 11.78 -11.06 -8.61
C ILE A 17 10.29 -10.69 -8.60
N LEU A 18 9.58 -11.09 -7.55
CA LEU A 18 8.18 -10.73 -7.33
C LEU A 18 8.08 -9.38 -6.58
N ALA A 19 8.07 -8.29 -7.32
CA ALA A 19 7.96 -6.93 -6.77
C ALA A 19 6.50 -6.55 -6.44
N LYS A 20 5.90 -7.23 -5.45
CA LYS A 20 4.55 -6.94 -4.96
C LYS A 20 4.60 -6.24 -3.61
N LEU A 21 4.05 -5.02 -3.56
CA LEU A 21 3.89 -4.26 -2.32
C LEU A 21 2.58 -4.65 -1.61
N VAL A 22 2.61 -4.74 -0.29
CA VAL A 22 1.46 -5.06 0.56
C VAL A 22 1.45 -4.11 1.76
N PRO A 23 0.30 -3.54 2.16
CA PRO A 23 0.21 -2.73 3.38
C PRO A 23 0.69 -3.51 4.60
N ASN A 24 1.62 -2.93 5.39
CA ASN A 24 1.97 -3.49 6.68
C ASN A 24 0.93 -3.09 7.73
N GLN A 25 0.19 -4.07 8.25
CA GLN A 25 -0.87 -3.90 9.25
C GLN A 25 -0.64 -4.73 10.51
N GLU A 26 0.62 -5.00 10.85
CA GLU A 26 0.98 -5.67 12.11
C GLU A 26 0.38 -4.92 13.32
N LEU A 27 0.43 -3.59 13.28
CA LEU A 27 -0.27 -2.72 14.23
C LEU A 27 -1.61 -2.26 13.62
N LYS A 28 -2.72 -2.80 14.12
CA LYS A 28 -4.08 -2.48 13.64
C LYS A 28 -4.74 -1.35 14.43
N TYR A 29 -5.81 -0.78 13.85
CA TYR A 29 -6.77 0.04 14.59
C TYR A 29 -7.21 -0.66 15.87
N GLY A 30 -7.11 0.02 17.01
CA GLY A 30 -7.45 -0.51 18.33
C GLY A 30 -6.35 -1.34 19.02
N ALA A 31 -5.16 -1.50 18.42
CA ALA A 31 -4.03 -2.19 19.05
C ALA A 31 -3.55 -1.51 20.35
N LEU A 32 -3.78 -0.20 20.49
CA LEU A 32 -3.61 0.51 21.75
C LEU A 32 -4.96 1.13 22.15
N LYS A 33 -5.33 1.02 23.43
CA LYS A 33 -6.61 1.48 24.00
C LYS A 33 -6.83 3.01 23.98
N LYS A 34 -6.00 3.77 23.26
CA LYS A 34 -6.06 5.24 23.20
C LYS A 34 -6.85 5.69 21.97
N SER A 35 -7.69 6.70 22.16
CA SER A 35 -8.55 7.30 21.13
C SER A 35 -7.80 8.00 20.00
N ASP A 36 -6.50 8.26 20.17
CA ASP A 36 -5.74 9.19 19.34
C ASP A 36 -4.74 8.48 18.42
N ILE A 37 -5.15 7.36 17.82
CA ILE A 37 -4.31 6.61 16.87
C ILE A 37 -4.92 6.74 15.48
N SER A 38 -4.11 7.20 14.54
CA SER A 38 -4.48 7.29 13.12
C SER A 38 -3.48 6.51 12.28
N MET A 39 -3.95 5.91 11.19
CA MET A 39 -3.10 5.29 10.18
C MET A 39 -3.12 6.18 8.92
N ILE A 40 -1.97 6.37 8.29
CA ILE A 40 -1.79 7.18 7.07
C ILE A 40 -0.79 6.52 6.13
N GLY A 41 -0.85 6.85 4.83
CA GLY A 41 0.10 6.35 3.84
C GLY A 41 -0.04 4.85 3.56
N ASP A 42 1.08 4.20 3.22
CA ASP A 42 1.07 2.86 2.62
C ASP A 42 0.58 1.74 3.54
N CYS A 43 0.58 1.94 4.86
CA CYS A 43 -0.02 0.98 5.81
C CYS A 43 -1.56 0.95 5.74
N VAL A 44 -2.17 2.01 5.20
CA VAL A 44 -3.60 2.05 4.87
C VAL A 44 -3.83 1.53 3.46
N TRP A 45 -3.08 2.06 2.49
CA TRP A 45 -3.17 1.69 1.09
C TRP A 45 -1.86 2.03 0.38
N VAL A 46 -1.22 1.04 -0.25
CA VAL A 46 0.02 1.26 -1.02
C VAL A 46 -0.25 2.14 -2.24
N ARG A 47 0.33 3.35 -2.25
CA ARG A 47 0.17 4.32 -3.34
C ARG A 47 1.51 4.94 -3.74
N ARG A 48 1.50 6.09 -4.43
CA ARG A 48 2.72 6.83 -4.75
C ARG A 48 3.13 7.66 -3.54
N GLY A 49 4.43 7.98 -3.44
CA GLY A 49 4.96 8.74 -2.30
C GLY A 49 4.25 10.08 -2.02
N ILE A 50 3.71 10.73 -3.06
CA ILE A 50 2.92 11.98 -2.89
C ILE A 50 1.67 11.77 -2.04
N ASP A 51 1.04 10.60 -2.12
CA ASP A 51 -0.19 10.30 -1.39
C ASP A 51 0.09 10.19 0.11
N ALA A 52 1.21 9.58 0.51
CA ALA A 52 1.62 9.49 1.91
C ALA A 52 1.89 10.88 2.52
N ILE A 53 2.47 11.81 1.73
CA ILE A 53 2.69 13.20 2.15
C ILE A 53 1.35 13.92 2.36
N GLN A 54 0.42 13.78 1.41
CA GLN A 54 -0.90 14.41 1.50
C GLN A 54 -1.72 13.85 2.66
N ASP A 55 -1.67 12.55 2.92
CA ASP A 55 -2.35 11.92 4.06
C ASP A 55 -1.82 12.47 5.38
N GLY A 56 -0.50 12.64 5.51
CA GLY A 56 0.12 13.26 6.68
C GLY A 56 -0.28 14.72 6.88
N TYR A 57 -0.26 15.52 5.81
CA TYR A 57 -0.71 16.91 5.86
C TYR A 57 -2.19 17.03 6.29
N ARG A 58 -3.08 16.22 5.70
CA ARG A 58 -4.52 16.22 6.03
C ARG A 58 -4.78 15.82 7.47
N LEU A 59 -4.07 14.81 7.97
CA LEU A 59 -4.19 14.40 9.37
C LEU A 59 -3.71 15.51 10.30
N GLY A 60 -2.58 16.16 9.98
CA GLY A 60 -2.04 17.27 10.76
C GLY A 60 -2.99 18.48 10.80
N MET A 61 -3.64 18.82 9.69
CA MET A 61 -4.61 19.93 9.59
C MET A 61 -5.98 19.62 10.21
N ARG A 62 -6.25 18.37 10.59
CA ARG A 62 -7.49 17.97 11.26
C ARG A 62 -7.53 18.42 12.73
N PHE A 63 -6.36 18.72 13.29
CA PHE A 63 -6.15 19.26 14.63
C PHE A 63 -5.63 20.69 14.55
#